data_AF-M5U1T8-F1
#
_entry.id   AF-M5U1T8-F1
#
_cell.length_a   1.000
_cell.length_b   1.000
_cell.length_c   1.000
_cell.angle_alpha   90.00
_cell.angle_beta   90.00
_cell.angle_gamma   90.00
#
_symmetry.space_group_name_H-M   'P 1'
#
loop_
_entity.id
_entity.type
_entity.pdbx_description
1 polymer ?
#
loop_
_entity_poly.entity_id
_entity_poly.type
_entity_poly.pdbx_seq_one_letter_code
_entity_poly.pdbx_strand_id
1 'polypeptide(L)'
;MPQSIPAGLQKEHILKTLADLDAGIDHPFGIATGYELDHDGKRYAPKAVIGLACRFSIGRILQPEAFSGGEAPGQANFVLRKLGFTVVRKGEEQEEPQTGKEWSANEVSLIVADYFDMLEAELLDKSYQKSEHRKALVPQLAGRSEGSVEFKHQNISAVLVEHGLPYIEGYKPRGNYQSLLASEVDLFLDQHPGLLQKIASAPLLNPVDSKKIITPDFNKVIVAPPEKMVPPKSSEKPWLSRRARKIDFAERDARNRQLGSLAEQFVYDLERYRLQLAGRDDLAQKVVWASKDIGDGLGFDILSFDDADDSERMLEVKATGLGKFFPFYVTANELRCSEDIPEQFNLFRVFDFGRTPRLYILHGALSQLCQLDPVLYRAVI
;
A
#
# COMPACT_ATOMS: atom_id res chain seq x y z
N MET A 1 -26.52 -14.89 37.41
CA MET A 1 -25.26 -14.47 36.74
C MET A 1 -25.54 -13.18 36.00
N PRO A 2 -24.71 -12.13 36.11
CA PRO A 2 -24.95 -10.91 35.35
C PRO A 2 -25.00 -11.25 33.85
N GLN A 3 -26.03 -10.76 33.16
CA GLN A 3 -26.23 -11.01 31.75
C GLN A 3 -25.19 -10.22 30.94
N SER A 4 -24.79 -10.74 29.78
CA SER A 4 -23.92 -10.03 28.85
C SER A 4 -24.63 -8.79 28.30
N ILE A 5 -23.89 -7.71 28.08
CA ILE A 5 -24.39 -6.53 27.37
C ILE A 5 -24.92 -6.97 25.98
N PRO A 6 -26.16 -6.63 25.61
CA PRO A 6 -26.71 -6.97 24.30
C PRO A 6 -25.88 -6.38 23.15
N ALA A 7 -25.82 -7.11 22.04
CA ALA A 7 -25.16 -6.63 20.83
C ALA A 7 -25.92 -5.44 20.21
N GLY A 8 -25.21 -4.55 19.51
CA GLY A 8 -25.81 -3.41 18.78
C GLY A 8 -25.33 -2.03 19.21
N LEU A 9 -24.55 -1.93 20.29
CA LEU A 9 -23.88 -0.66 20.64
C LEU A 9 -22.85 -0.26 19.58
N GLN A 10 -22.89 1.01 19.20
CA GLN A 10 -21.98 1.64 18.24
C GLN A 10 -21.30 2.85 18.91
N LYS A 11 -20.24 3.36 18.28
CA LYS A 11 -19.43 4.46 18.84
C LYS A 11 -20.26 5.72 19.09
N GLU A 12 -21.21 5.99 18.20
CA GLU A 12 -22.10 7.15 18.24
C GLU A 12 -23.05 7.12 19.45
N HIS A 13 -23.46 5.93 19.90
CA HIS A 13 -24.28 5.77 21.09
C HIS A 13 -23.51 6.15 22.35
N ILE A 14 -22.23 5.78 22.40
CA ILE A 14 -21.33 6.14 23.52
C ILE A 14 -21.13 7.65 23.55
N LEU A 15 -20.78 8.28 22.42
CA LEU A 15 -20.57 9.73 22.35
C LEU A 15 -21.80 10.54 22.78
N LYS A 16 -23.00 10.14 22.34
CA LYS A 16 -24.26 10.76 22.79
C LYS A 16 -24.42 10.64 24.31
N THR A 17 -24.19 9.45 24.86
CA THR A 17 -24.26 9.24 26.31
C THR A 17 -23.24 10.07 27.09
N LEU A 18 -22.03 10.28 26.57
CA LEU A 18 -21.05 11.16 27.22
C LEU A 18 -21.51 12.61 27.26
N ALA A 19 -22.11 13.10 26.17
CA ALA A 19 -22.73 14.42 26.14
C ALA A 19 -23.90 14.54 27.14
N ASP A 20 -24.71 13.48 27.29
CA ASP A 20 -25.81 13.46 28.26
C ASP A 20 -25.30 13.44 29.72
N LEU A 21 -24.21 12.71 29.98
CA LEU A 21 -23.53 12.69 31.28
C LEU A 21 -22.93 14.05 31.62
N ASP A 22 -22.31 14.71 30.63
CA ASP A 22 -21.79 16.08 30.76
C ASP A 22 -22.91 17.10 31.03
N ALA A 23 -24.10 16.88 30.47
CA ALA A 23 -25.29 17.68 30.72
C ALA A 23 -25.93 17.39 32.10
N GLY A 24 -25.37 16.47 32.89
CA GLY A 24 -25.84 16.16 34.23
C GLY A 24 -27.09 15.28 34.28
N ILE A 25 -27.28 14.39 33.31
CA ILE A 25 -28.40 13.44 33.33
C ILE A 25 -28.43 12.59 34.60
N ASP A 26 -29.60 12.47 35.21
CA ASP A 26 -29.80 11.60 36.37
C ASP A 26 -29.74 10.12 35.98
N HIS A 27 -29.09 9.30 36.80
CA HIS A 27 -28.88 7.88 36.50
C HIS A 27 -28.62 7.01 37.74
N PRO A 28 -28.95 5.70 37.70
CA PRO A 28 -28.83 4.80 38.86
C PRO A 28 -27.40 4.29 39.13
N PHE A 29 -26.41 4.67 38.32
CA PHE A 29 -25.05 4.15 38.43
C PHE A 29 -24.22 4.91 39.46
N GLY A 30 -23.52 4.16 40.33
CA GLY A 30 -22.53 4.71 41.24
C GLY A 30 -21.21 5.12 40.57
N ILE A 31 -20.34 5.75 41.35
CA ILE A 31 -19.01 6.18 40.93
C ILE A 31 -18.16 4.94 40.55
N ALA A 32 -17.30 5.08 39.55
CA ALA A 32 -16.33 4.06 39.19
C ALA A 32 -15.40 3.70 40.37
N THR A 33 -15.19 2.41 40.59
CA THR A 33 -14.35 1.90 41.70
C THR A 33 -12.98 1.41 41.25
N GLY A 34 -12.88 0.78 40.07
CA GLY A 34 -11.63 0.18 39.57
C GLY A 34 -11.13 0.75 38.25
N TYR A 35 -12.03 1.12 37.34
CA TYR A 35 -11.70 1.61 36.01
C TYR A 35 -12.55 2.81 35.63
N GLU A 36 -11.97 3.70 34.85
CA GLU A 36 -12.61 4.91 34.32
C GLU A 36 -12.43 4.98 32.81
N LEU A 37 -13.46 5.40 32.11
CA LEU A 37 -13.37 5.77 30.70
C LEU A 37 -12.74 7.17 30.61
N ASP A 38 -11.66 7.29 29.84
CA ASP A 38 -11.08 8.56 29.41
C ASP A 38 -11.74 9.03 28.11
N HIS A 39 -12.25 10.24 28.10
CA HIS A 39 -12.63 10.91 26.86
C HIS A 39 -12.47 12.42 27.01
N ASP A 40 -11.71 13.06 26.11
CA ASP A 40 -11.46 14.51 26.08
C ASP A 40 -11.04 15.09 27.44
N GLY A 41 -10.17 14.37 28.16
CA GLY A 41 -9.65 14.78 29.47
C GLY A 41 -10.62 14.63 30.63
N LYS A 42 -11.81 14.04 30.40
CA LYS A 42 -12.81 13.73 31.42
C LYS A 42 -12.87 12.25 31.74
N ARG A 43 -13.22 11.93 32.98
CA ARG A 43 -13.33 10.56 33.50
C ARG A 43 -14.80 10.20 33.72
N TYR A 44 -15.21 9.05 33.16
CA TYR A 44 -16.57 8.54 33.28
C TYR A 44 -16.58 7.12 33.84
N ALA A 45 -17.66 6.75 34.55
CA ALA A 45 -17.82 5.38 35.02
C ALA A 45 -18.22 4.43 33.86
N PRO A 46 -17.43 3.39 33.51
CA PRO A 46 -17.70 2.53 32.37
C PRO A 46 -19.09 1.88 32.37
N LYS A 47 -19.57 1.49 33.55
CA LYS A 47 -20.93 0.94 33.70
C LYS A 47 -22.01 1.98 33.44
N ALA A 48 -21.84 3.22 33.91
CA ALA A 48 -22.80 4.28 33.66
C ALA A 48 -22.95 4.54 32.16
N VAL A 49 -21.81 4.65 31.47
CA VAL A 49 -21.74 4.91 30.02
C VAL A 49 -22.44 3.80 29.24
N ILE A 50 -22.07 2.54 29.47
CA ILE A 50 -22.67 1.42 28.73
C ILE A 50 -24.15 1.25 29.04
N GLY A 51 -24.52 1.34 30.32
CA GLY A 51 -25.90 1.13 30.75
C GLY A 51 -26.86 2.15 30.16
N LEU A 52 -26.44 3.42 30.13
CA LEU A 52 -27.20 4.50 29.52
C LEU A 52 -27.21 4.40 27.99
N ALA A 53 -26.07 4.09 27.36
CA ALA A 53 -25.96 3.98 25.90
C ALA A 53 -26.88 2.91 25.30
N CYS A 54 -27.23 1.88 26.09
CA CYS A 54 -28.19 0.86 25.67
C CYS A 54 -29.56 1.45 25.30
N ARG A 55 -29.95 2.63 25.78
CA ARG A 55 -31.20 3.27 25.36
C ARG A 55 -31.26 3.57 23.85
N PHE A 56 -30.10 3.84 23.25
CA PHE A 56 -30.01 4.13 21.83
C PHE A 56 -29.99 2.88 20.97
N SER A 57 -29.51 1.75 21.51
CA SER A 57 -29.44 0.48 20.77
C SER A 57 -30.65 -0.42 20.97
N ILE A 58 -31.17 -0.52 22.19
CA ILE A 58 -32.23 -1.47 22.58
C ILE A 58 -33.45 -0.77 23.20
N GLY A 59 -33.53 0.56 23.10
CA GLY A 59 -34.69 1.35 23.54
C GLY A 59 -34.86 1.49 25.06
N ARG A 60 -33.92 0.99 25.87
CA ARG A 60 -33.96 1.10 27.34
C ARG A 60 -32.58 1.15 27.97
N ILE A 61 -32.49 1.76 29.15
CA ILE A 61 -31.30 1.77 30.01
C ILE A 61 -31.16 0.38 30.67
N LEU A 62 -29.95 -0.17 30.71
CA LEU A 62 -29.66 -1.34 31.54
C LEU A 62 -29.40 -0.91 32.98
N GLN A 63 -29.91 -1.65 33.96
CA GLN A 63 -29.65 -1.37 35.38
C GLN A 63 -28.26 -1.88 35.80
N PRO A 64 -27.65 -1.32 36.87
CA PRO A 64 -26.32 -1.71 37.33
C PRO A 64 -26.18 -3.21 37.62
N GLU A 65 -27.24 -3.90 38.02
CA GLU A 65 -27.24 -5.33 38.36
C GLU A 65 -27.27 -6.23 37.11
N ALA A 66 -27.65 -5.67 35.95
CA ALA A 66 -27.87 -6.44 34.73
C ALA A 66 -26.55 -6.92 34.08
N PHE A 67 -25.43 -6.24 34.33
CA PHE A 67 -24.13 -6.53 33.73
C PHE A 67 -22.97 -6.12 34.63
N SER A 68 -21.79 -6.69 34.36
CA SER A 68 -20.56 -6.36 35.09
C SER A 68 -19.69 -5.35 34.34
N GLY A 69 -18.87 -4.63 35.11
CA GLY A 69 -17.95 -3.61 34.59
C GLY A 69 -16.58 -4.13 34.14
N GLY A 70 -16.36 -5.44 34.11
CA GLY A 70 -15.02 -6.00 33.86
C GLY A 70 -14.61 -6.05 32.39
N GLU A 71 -13.54 -6.81 32.12
CA GLU A 71 -12.85 -6.91 30.82
C GLU A 71 -13.22 -8.18 30.01
N ALA A 72 -14.11 -9.05 30.52
CA ALA A 72 -14.52 -10.23 29.75
C ALA A 72 -15.50 -9.87 28.61
N PRO A 73 -15.61 -10.68 27.55
CA PRO A 73 -16.57 -10.44 26.48
C PRO A 73 -18.00 -10.21 27.00
N GLY A 74 -18.62 -9.12 26.54
CA GLY A 74 -19.96 -8.71 27.00
C GLY A 74 -19.99 -7.94 28.32
N GLN A 75 -18.84 -7.51 28.85
CA GLN A 75 -18.72 -6.62 30.01
C GLN A 75 -18.34 -5.19 29.61
N ALA A 76 -18.51 -4.23 30.51
CA ALA A 76 -18.48 -2.80 30.15
C ALA A 76 -17.14 -2.35 29.55
N ASN A 77 -16.01 -2.68 30.21
CA ASN A 77 -14.70 -2.24 29.73
C ASN A 77 -14.36 -2.89 28.39
N PHE A 78 -14.65 -4.19 28.23
CA PHE A 78 -14.46 -4.90 26.97
C PHE A 78 -15.20 -4.22 25.81
N VAL A 79 -16.48 -3.88 26.01
CA VAL A 79 -17.31 -3.27 24.98
C VAL A 79 -16.78 -1.87 24.61
N LEU A 80 -16.40 -1.05 25.60
CA LEU A 80 -15.83 0.28 25.34
C LEU A 80 -14.52 0.19 24.54
N ARG A 81 -13.60 -0.69 24.93
CA ARG A 81 -12.35 -0.90 24.19
C ARG A 81 -12.59 -1.40 22.77
N LYS A 82 -13.52 -2.34 22.58
CA LYS A 82 -13.91 -2.84 21.25
C LYS A 82 -14.48 -1.73 20.36
N LEU A 83 -15.14 -0.73 20.95
CA LEU A 83 -15.66 0.45 20.25
C LEU A 83 -14.61 1.56 20.08
N GLY A 84 -13.35 1.31 20.45
CA GLY A 84 -12.23 2.23 20.26
C GLY A 84 -12.09 3.31 21.34
N PHE A 85 -12.65 3.09 22.53
CA PHE A 85 -12.52 4.00 23.67
C PHE A 85 -11.44 3.54 24.66
N THR A 86 -10.81 4.52 25.32
CA THR A 86 -9.73 4.30 26.26
C THR A 86 -10.27 4.13 27.68
N VAL A 87 -10.20 2.91 28.21
CA VAL A 87 -10.50 2.65 29.63
C VAL A 87 -9.18 2.53 30.41
N VAL A 88 -9.06 3.23 31.53
CA VAL A 88 -7.88 3.25 32.40
C VAL A 88 -8.22 2.75 33.79
N ARG A 89 -7.22 2.36 34.57
CA ARG A 89 -7.42 2.04 35.99
C ARG A 89 -7.58 3.33 36.80
N LYS A 90 -8.49 3.33 37.77
CA LYS A 90 -8.72 4.47 38.64
C LYS A 90 -7.46 4.77 39.47
N GLY A 91 -6.91 5.98 39.35
CA GLY A 91 -5.69 6.41 40.03
C GLY A 91 -4.39 6.23 39.23
N GLU A 92 -4.45 5.70 38.02
CA GLU A 92 -3.33 5.81 37.07
C GLU A 92 -3.46 7.17 36.36
N GLU A 93 -2.58 8.11 36.69
CA GLU A 93 -2.30 9.24 35.80
C GLU A 93 -1.72 8.65 34.52
N GLN A 94 -2.36 8.89 33.38
CA GLN A 94 -1.70 8.64 32.11
C GLN A 94 -0.56 9.64 32.01
N GLU A 95 0.69 9.16 31.99
CA GLU A 95 1.58 9.66 30.95
C GLU A 95 0.82 9.42 29.64
N GLU A 96 0.24 10.48 29.08
CA GLU A 96 -0.45 10.38 27.80
C GLU A 96 0.47 9.65 26.83
N PRO A 97 0.06 8.48 26.27
CA PRO A 97 0.62 8.07 25.02
C PRO A 97 0.17 9.16 24.04
N GLN A 98 1.05 10.13 23.76
CA GLN A 98 0.81 11.21 22.83
C GLN A 98 0.62 10.64 21.43
N THR A 99 -0.59 10.17 21.14
CA THR A 99 -1.10 9.95 19.81
C THR A 99 -1.26 11.32 19.16
N GLY A 100 -0.15 11.87 18.68
CA GLY A 100 -0.07 13.23 18.17
C GLY A 100 1.30 13.91 18.31
N LYS A 101 2.28 13.31 19.00
CA LYS A 101 3.63 13.89 19.07
C LYS A 101 4.20 14.04 17.66
N GLU A 102 4.59 15.24 17.26
CA GLU A 102 5.28 15.44 15.98
C GLU A 102 6.56 14.59 15.94
N TRP A 103 6.87 14.01 14.79
CA TRP A 103 8.13 13.27 14.61
C TRP A 103 9.28 14.28 14.57
N SER A 104 10.25 14.12 15.47
CA SER A 104 11.47 14.91 15.45
C SER A 104 12.39 14.50 14.30
N ALA A 105 13.28 15.40 13.86
CA ALA A 105 14.26 15.10 12.82
C ALA A 105 15.13 13.86 13.17
N ASN A 106 15.50 13.69 14.44
CA ASN A 106 16.26 12.53 14.89
C ASN A 106 15.47 11.21 14.76
N GLU A 107 14.20 11.20 15.18
CA GLU A 107 13.34 10.02 15.00
C GLU A 107 13.17 9.68 13.51
N VAL A 108 12.99 10.70 12.66
CA VAL A 108 12.87 10.53 11.21
C VAL A 108 14.17 10.00 10.59
N SER A 109 15.32 10.51 10.99
CA SER A 109 16.61 10.04 10.51
C SER A 109 16.86 8.57 10.86
N LEU A 110 16.59 8.17 12.11
CA LEU A 110 16.74 6.79 12.56
C LEU A 110 15.85 5.81 11.79
N ILE A 111 14.58 6.18 11.57
CA ILE A 111 13.64 5.31 10.85
C ILE A 111 13.92 5.25 9.34
N VAL A 112 14.44 6.33 8.76
CA VAL A 112 14.92 6.33 7.37
C VAL A 112 16.13 5.40 7.22
N ALA A 113 17.09 5.46 8.15
CA ALA A 113 18.25 4.57 8.13
C ALA A 113 17.85 3.09 8.26
N ASP A 114 17.01 2.74 9.24
CA ASP A 114 16.49 1.37 9.42
C ASP A 114 15.75 0.87 8.17
N TYR A 115 14.97 1.74 7.53
CA TYR A 115 14.28 1.41 6.28
C TYR A 115 15.27 1.07 5.15
N PHE A 116 16.31 1.88 4.95
CA PHE A 116 17.27 1.64 3.88
C PHE A 116 18.16 0.41 4.13
N ASP A 117 18.46 0.08 5.39
CA ASP A 117 19.13 -1.17 5.75
C ASP A 117 18.30 -2.39 5.32
N MET A 118 16.99 -2.37 5.61
CA MET A 118 16.06 -3.40 5.16
C MET A 118 15.90 -3.44 3.63
N LEU A 119 15.82 -2.27 2.98
CA LEU A 119 15.67 -2.19 1.52
C LEU A 119 16.90 -2.77 0.81
N GLU A 120 18.10 -2.47 1.32
CA GLU A 120 19.33 -3.03 0.77
C GLU A 120 19.36 -4.56 0.94
N ALA A 121 19.01 -5.05 2.13
CA ALA A 121 18.90 -6.48 2.38
C ALA A 121 17.90 -7.15 1.42
N GLU A 122 16.72 -6.53 1.24
CA GLU A 122 15.69 -7.04 0.34
C GLU A 122 16.19 -7.17 -1.10
N LEU A 123 16.79 -6.10 -1.63
CA LEU A 123 17.23 -6.04 -3.03
C LEU A 123 18.42 -6.97 -3.31
N LEU A 124 19.30 -7.16 -2.32
CA LEU A 124 20.41 -8.12 -2.38
C LEU A 124 20.00 -9.57 -2.07
N ASP A 125 18.70 -9.84 -1.95
CA ASP A 125 18.15 -11.16 -1.60
C ASP A 125 18.70 -11.73 -0.28
N LYS A 126 19.02 -10.85 0.67
CA LYS A 126 19.39 -11.20 2.04
C LYS A 126 18.14 -11.30 2.90
N SER A 127 18.09 -12.33 3.75
CA SER A 127 17.00 -12.49 4.72
C SER A 127 17.02 -11.38 5.77
N TYR A 128 15.88 -10.77 6.04
CA TYR A 128 15.66 -9.83 7.14
C TYR A 128 14.25 -10.02 7.71
N GLN A 129 14.02 -9.61 8.97
CA GLN A 129 12.71 -9.70 9.61
C GLN A 129 12.22 -8.31 10.05
N LYS A 130 11.15 -7.82 9.40
CA LYS A 130 10.52 -6.53 9.71
C LYS A 130 10.17 -6.35 11.19
N SER A 131 9.78 -7.42 11.88
CA SER A 131 9.47 -7.40 13.31
C SER A 131 10.70 -7.19 14.19
N GLU A 132 11.86 -7.74 13.81
CA GLU A 132 13.12 -7.57 14.56
C GLU A 132 13.64 -6.14 14.41
N HIS A 133 13.63 -5.59 13.20
CA HIS A 133 13.97 -4.19 12.94
C HIS A 133 13.12 -3.23 13.77
N ARG A 134 11.78 -3.39 13.74
CA ARG A 134 10.88 -2.56 14.57
C ARG A 134 11.18 -2.68 16.07
N LYS A 135 11.40 -3.89 16.58
CA LYS A 135 11.72 -4.13 18.00
C LYS A 135 13.04 -3.48 18.41
N ALA A 136 14.04 -3.47 17.53
CA ALA A 136 15.33 -2.82 17.77
C ALA A 136 15.24 -1.29 17.69
N LEU A 137 14.36 -0.76 16.84
CA LEU A 137 14.20 0.67 16.60
C LEU A 137 13.34 1.37 17.67
N VAL A 138 12.23 0.76 18.10
CA VAL A 138 11.26 1.36 19.04
C VAL A 138 11.91 1.95 20.31
N PRO A 139 12.87 1.29 20.99
CA PRO A 139 13.53 1.85 22.17
C PRO A 139 14.22 3.21 21.92
N GLN A 140 14.55 3.54 20.68
CA GLN A 140 15.24 4.76 20.28
C GLN A 140 14.26 5.88 19.86
N LEU A 141 12.96 5.57 19.75
CA LEU A 141 11.94 6.47 19.21
C LEU A 141 11.00 7.02 20.29
N ALA A 142 11.53 7.56 21.38
CA ALA A 142 10.78 8.40 22.35
C ALA A 142 9.31 7.99 22.65
N GLY A 143 9.05 6.68 22.86
CA GLY A 143 7.72 6.15 23.16
C GLY A 143 6.81 5.82 21.96
N ARG A 144 7.31 5.80 20.71
CA ARG A 144 6.55 5.37 19.53
C ARG A 144 6.18 3.89 19.64
N SER A 145 4.96 3.55 19.21
CA SER A 145 4.52 2.17 19.08
C SER A 145 5.03 1.53 17.79
N GLU A 146 5.11 0.19 17.76
CA GLU A 146 5.45 -0.56 16.54
C GLU A 146 4.53 -0.20 15.36
N GLY A 147 3.23 0.02 15.62
CA GLY A 147 2.27 0.44 14.59
C GLY A 147 2.58 1.82 14.02
N SER A 148 3.08 2.75 14.84
CA SER A 148 3.52 4.07 14.38
C SER A 148 4.75 3.97 13.48
N VAL A 149 5.70 3.10 13.83
CA VAL A 149 6.89 2.80 13.02
C VAL A 149 6.49 2.19 11.68
N GLU A 150 5.61 1.17 11.68
CA GLU A 150 5.14 0.54 10.44
C GLU A 150 4.43 1.53 9.51
N PHE A 151 3.58 2.40 10.07
CA PHE A 151 2.92 3.45 9.27
C PHE A 151 3.95 4.43 8.69
N LYS A 152 4.99 4.79 9.44
CA LYS A 152 6.04 5.68 8.95
C LYS A 152 6.90 5.00 7.86
N HIS A 153 7.16 3.69 7.92
CA HIS A 153 7.77 2.93 6.82
C HIS A 153 6.91 2.95 5.55
N GLN A 154 5.58 2.89 5.68
CA GLN A 154 4.65 3.07 4.55
C GLN A 154 4.73 4.49 3.96
N ASN A 155 4.93 5.50 4.80
CA ASN A 155 5.18 6.86 4.33
C ASN A 155 6.53 7.00 3.59
N ILE A 156 7.61 6.38 4.09
CA ILE A 156 8.90 6.35 3.38
C ILE A 156 8.72 5.71 2.00
N SER A 157 7.98 4.60 1.93
CA SER A 157 7.68 3.93 0.66
C SER A 157 6.95 4.84 -0.33
N ALA A 158 6.08 5.74 0.15
CA ALA A 158 5.45 6.75 -0.72
C ALA A 158 6.46 7.79 -1.24
N VAL A 159 7.31 8.34 -0.37
CA VAL A 159 8.39 9.26 -0.80
C VAL A 159 9.28 8.61 -1.87
N LEU A 160 9.65 7.34 -1.68
CA LEU A 160 10.50 6.62 -2.63
C LEU A 160 9.80 6.41 -3.97
N VAL A 161 8.53 6.01 -4.00
CA VAL A 161 7.76 5.89 -5.25
C VAL A 161 7.67 7.23 -5.98
N GLU A 162 7.44 8.32 -5.26
CA GLU A 162 7.41 9.67 -5.84
C GLU A 162 8.77 10.13 -6.38
N HIS A 163 9.87 9.59 -5.84
CA HIS A 163 11.22 9.79 -6.36
C HIS A 163 11.61 8.82 -7.48
N GLY A 164 10.72 7.92 -7.87
CA GLY A 164 11.04 6.86 -8.84
C GLY A 164 12.08 5.87 -8.30
N LEU A 165 12.10 5.65 -6.98
CA LEU A 165 13.05 4.76 -6.30
C LEU A 165 12.39 3.45 -5.82
N PRO A 166 13.17 2.36 -5.71
CA PRO A 166 12.74 1.11 -5.07
C PRO A 166 12.20 1.31 -3.67
N TYR A 167 11.21 0.49 -3.29
CA TYR A 167 10.63 0.47 -1.96
C TYR A 167 10.45 -0.99 -1.50
N ILE A 168 10.34 -1.20 -0.19
CA ILE A 168 10.12 -2.51 0.40
C ILE A 168 8.69 -2.98 0.10
N GLU A 169 8.51 -4.10 -0.62
CA GLU A 169 7.19 -4.55 -1.05
C GLU A 169 6.22 -4.73 0.13
N GLY A 170 6.76 -5.18 1.25
CA GLY A 170 6.04 -5.40 2.50
C GLY A 170 5.52 -4.14 3.20
N TYR A 171 5.90 -2.94 2.75
CA TYR A 171 5.42 -1.65 3.24
C TYR A 171 4.71 -0.89 2.11
N LYS A 172 3.39 -1.08 2.00
CA LYS A 172 2.59 -0.43 0.96
C LYS A 172 2.68 1.10 1.07
N PRO A 173 3.01 1.83 -0.02
CA PRO A 173 3.08 3.29 -0.03
C PRO A 173 1.83 3.97 0.53
N ARG A 174 2.02 4.95 1.42
CA ARG A 174 0.95 5.85 1.91
C ARG A 174 1.37 7.32 1.86
N GLY A 175 0.77 8.09 0.95
CA GLY A 175 1.17 9.46 0.58
C GLY A 175 0.81 10.59 1.56
N ASN A 176 0.09 10.32 2.65
CA ASN A 176 -0.19 11.35 3.66
C ASN A 176 0.97 11.44 4.65
N TYR A 177 2.04 12.15 4.27
CA TYR A 177 3.25 12.29 5.07
C TYR A 177 3.71 13.76 5.20
N GLN A 178 4.48 14.06 6.24
CA GLN A 178 5.01 15.39 6.54
C GLN A 178 6.21 15.73 5.66
N SER A 179 6.38 16.99 5.25
CA SER A 179 7.52 17.46 4.43
C SER A 179 8.90 17.14 5.02
N LEU A 180 9.00 17.08 6.36
CA LEU A 180 10.21 16.66 7.07
C LEU A 180 10.69 15.26 6.62
N LEU A 181 9.76 14.32 6.38
CA LEU A 181 10.13 12.96 5.96
C LEU A 181 10.82 12.95 4.60
N ALA A 182 10.25 13.65 3.61
CA ALA A 182 10.87 13.75 2.28
C ALA A 182 12.24 14.43 2.35
N SER A 183 12.38 15.46 3.20
CA SER A 183 13.65 16.16 3.39
C SER A 183 14.74 15.25 3.97
N GLU A 184 14.40 14.41 4.96
CA GLU A 184 15.33 13.46 5.57
C GLU A 184 15.67 12.29 4.64
N VAL A 185 14.72 11.80 3.83
CA VAL A 185 15.02 10.80 2.80
C VAL A 185 16.02 11.34 1.78
N ASP A 186 15.82 12.57 1.30
CA ASP A 186 16.78 13.22 0.40
C ASP A 186 18.15 13.41 1.08
N LEU A 187 18.19 13.87 2.34
CA LEU A 187 19.43 14.04 3.09
C LEU A 187 20.18 12.71 3.24
N PHE A 188 19.46 11.63 3.54
CA PHE A 188 20.04 10.29 3.65
C PHE A 188 20.67 9.84 2.34
N LEU A 189 19.99 10.05 1.20
CA LEU A 189 20.51 9.71 -0.13
C LEU A 189 21.74 10.55 -0.49
N ASP A 190 21.75 11.85 -0.18
CA ASP A 190 22.88 12.73 -0.40
C ASP A 190 24.13 12.29 0.40
N GLN A 191 23.93 11.75 1.60
CA GLN A 191 24.99 11.19 2.45
C GLN A 191 25.49 9.81 1.99
N HIS A 192 24.73 9.10 1.16
CA HIS A 192 25.04 7.75 0.67
C HIS A 192 25.06 7.66 -0.87
N PRO A 193 25.97 8.38 -1.55
CA PRO A 193 25.94 8.53 -3.02
C PRO A 193 26.13 7.21 -3.79
N GLY A 194 26.72 6.18 -3.17
CA GLY A 194 26.90 4.86 -3.79
C GLY A 194 25.70 3.92 -3.64
N LEU A 195 24.74 4.24 -2.79
CA LEU A 195 23.61 3.36 -2.45
C LEU A 195 22.74 3.06 -3.66
N LEU A 196 22.35 4.09 -4.42
CA LEU A 196 21.50 3.92 -5.60
C LEU A 196 22.18 3.08 -6.67
N GLN A 197 23.49 3.22 -6.86
CA GLN A 197 24.24 2.40 -7.82
C GLN A 197 24.28 0.93 -7.40
N LYS A 198 24.50 0.68 -6.10
CA LYS A 198 24.47 -0.66 -5.50
C LYS A 198 23.09 -1.29 -5.67
N ILE A 199 22.03 -0.54 -5.36
CA ILE A 199 20.64 -0.95 -5.58
C ILE A 199 20.38 -1.27 -7.06
N ALA A 200 20.79 -0.40 -7.99
CA ALA A 200 20.59 -0.61 -9.42
C ALA A 200 21.29 -1.86 -9.96
N SER A 201 22.38 -2.29 -9.33
CA SER A 201 23.09 -3.53 -9.66
C SER A 201 22.52 -4.79 -8.99
N ALA A 202 21.51 -4.66 -8.14
CA ALA A 202 21.01 -5.76 -7.34
C ALA A 202 20.35 -6.86 -8.21
N PRO A 203 20.50 -8.15 -7.87
CA PRO A 203 19.99 -9.26 -8.69
C PRO A 203 18.49 -9.19 -8.94
N LEU A 204 17.70 -8.75 -7.96
CA LEU A 204 16.24 -8.65 -8.10
C LEU A 204 15.78 -7.66 -9.18
N LEU A 205 16.60 -6.64 -9.46
CA LEU A 205 16.33 -5.66 -10.53
C LEU A 205 16.90 -6.07 -11.88
N ASN A 206 17.77 -7.08 -11.91
CA ASN A 206 18.44 -7.53 -13.12
C ASN A 206 18.28 -9.06 -13.25
N PRO A 207 17.03 -9.55 -13.41
CA PRO A 207 16.76 -10.98 -13.54
C PRO A 207 17.39 -11.52 -14.82
N VAL A 208 18.04 -12.68 -14.71
CA VAL A 208 18.72 -13.32 -15.86
C VAL A 208 17.93 -14.46 -16.49
N ASP A 209 17.03 -15.09 -15.73
CA ASP A 209 16.31 -16.28 -16.14
C ASP A 209 14.80 -16.04 -16.27
N SER A 210 14.19 -16.74 -17.23
CA SER A 210 12.73 -16.81 -17.35
C SER A 210 12.15 -17.58 -16.18
N LYS A 211 11.26 -16.95 -15.41
CA LYS A 211 10.47 -17.62 -14.38
C LYS A 211 9.41 -18.48 -15.06
N LYS A 212 9.72 -19.75 -15.32
CA LYS A 212 8.76 -20.69 -15.91
C LYS A 212 7.67 -21.01 -14.88
N ILE A 213 6.41 -20.76 -15.23
CA ILE A 213 5.29 -21.28 -14.47
C ILE A 213 4.79 -22.55 -15.16
N ILE A 214 4.93 -23.69 -14.49
CA ILE A 214 4.53 -25.00 -15.03
C ILE A 214 2.99 -25.13 -15.07
N THR A 215 2.31 -24.59 -14.06
CA THR A 215 0.84 -24.49 -13.97
C THR A 215 0.48 -23.23 -13.19
N PRO A 216 0.25 -22.08 -13.85
CA PRO A 216 -0.08 -20.85 -13.15
C PRO A 216 -1.44 -20.93 -12.49
N ASP A 217 -1.45 -20.73 -11.18
CA ASP A 217 -2.63 -20.34 -10.44
C ASP A 217 -2.91 -18.87 -10.77
N PHE A 218 -3.80 -18.64 -11.74
CA PHE A 218 -4.14 -17.29 -12.23
C PHE A 218 -4.56 -16.35 -11.11
N ASN A 219 -5.21 -16.84 -10.05
CA ASN A 219 -5.61 -16.02 -8.90
C ASN A 219 -4.43 -15.50 -8.07
N LYS A 220 -3.26 -16.14 -8.17
CA LYS A 220 -2.03 -15.71 -7.52
C LYS A 220 -1.18 -14.82 -8.42
N VAL A 221 -1.19 -15.10 -9.72
CA VAL A 221 -0.39 -14.35 -10.72
C VAL A 221 -1.06 -13.04 -11.06
N ILE A 222 -2.36 -13.05 -11.36
CA ILE A 222 -3.13 -11.87 -11.74
C ILE A 222 -3.76 -11.28 -10.49
N VAL A 223 -3.35 -10.07 -10.14
CA VAL A 223 -3.86 -9.34 -8.98
C VAL A 223 -4.60 -8.07 -9.42
N ALA A 224 -5.42 -7.53 -8.52
CA ALA A 224 -6.07 -6.24 -8.76
C ALA A 224 -5.03 -5.11 -8.92
N PRO A 225 -5.28 -4.15 -9.84
CA PRO A 225 -4.42 -2.99 -10.03
C PRO A 225 -4.27 -2.20 -8.73
N PRO A 226 -3.18 -1.42 -8.58
CA PRO A 226 -3.03 -0.54 -7.43
C PRO A 226 -4.16 0.50 -7.38
N GLU A 227 -4.51 0.93 -6.17
CA GLU A 227 -5.32 2.15 -6.00
C GLU A 227 -4.56 3.33 -6.60
N LYS A 228 -5.29 4.29 -7.19
CA LYS A 228 -4.68 5.47 -7.83
C LYS A 228 -3.79 6.19 -6.81
N MET A 229 -2.48 6.14 -7.02
CA MET A 229 -1.56 7.03 -6.34
C MET A 229 -1.67 8.40 -7.01
N VAL A 230 -1.92 9.43 -6.23
CA VAL A 230 -1.78 10.81 -6.68
C VAL A 230 -0.32 11.17 -6.43
N PRO A 231 0.55 11.18 -7.44
CA PRO A 231 1.88 11.73 -7.25
C PRO A 231 1.72 13.22 -6.87
N PRO A 232 2.61 13.77 -6.01
CA PRO A 232 2.65 15.19 -5.77
C PRO A 232 2.79 15.92 -7.09
N LYS A 233 2.11 17.07 -7.23
CA LYS A 233 2.25 17.91 -8.40
C LYS A 233 3.74 18.20 -8.62
N SER A 234 4.26 17.84 -9.78
CA SER A 234 5.62 18.16 -10.18
C SER A 234 5.81 19.68 -10.06
N SER A 235 6.93 20.11 -9.48
CA SER A 235 7.22 21.54 -9.38
C SER A 235 7.25 22.12 -10.79
N GLU A 236 6.55 23.24 -11.04
CA GLU A 236 6.44 23.85 -12.38
C GLU A 236 7.80 24.22 -13.01
N LYS A 237 8.89 24.21 -12.23
CA LYS A 237 10.24 24.60 -12.66
C LYS A 237 11.33 23.66 -12.09
N PRO A 238 11.42 22.40 -12.54
CA PRO A 238 12.37 21.42 -12.01
C PRO A 238 13.86 21.83 -12.22
N TRP A 239 14.15 22.75 -13.14
CA TRP A 239 15.51 23.29 -13.33
C TRP A 239 15.94 24.30 -12.24
N LEU A 240 15.03 24.78 -11.40
CA LEU A 240 15.36 25.65 -10.25
C LEU A 240 15.72 24.84 -9.00
N SER A 241 15.26 23.60 -8.88
CA SER A 241 15.44 22.73 -7.71
C SER A 241 16.49 21.63 -7.92
N ARG A 242 17.40 21.79 -8.90
CA ARG A 242 18.37 20.77 -9.35
C ARG A 242 19.25 20.22 -8.20
N ARG A 243 18.75 19.22 -7.49
CA ARG A 243 19.56 18.16 -6.89
C ARG A 243 19.87 17.18 -8.02
N ALA A 244 21.05 17.35 -8.61
CA ALA A 244 21.55 16.40 -9.60
C ALA A 244 21.78 15.05 -8.91
N ARG A 245 21.38 13.96 -9.59
CA ARG A 245 21.62 12.53 -9.27
C ARG A 245 20.46 11.80 -8.57
N LYS A 246 19.36 11.60 -9.31
CA LYS A 246 18.48 10.44 -9.06
C LYS A 246 18.58 9.53 -10.28
N ILE A 247 18.90 8.25 -10.07
CA ILE A 247 18.82 7.24 -11.12
C ILE A 247 17.33 7.06 -11.43
N ASP A 248 16.93 7.24 -12.67
CA ASP A 248 15.55 6.92 -13.08
C ASP A 248 15.45 5.40 -13.28
N PHE A 249 14.90 4.71 -12.28
CA PHE A 249 14.72 3.27 -12.33
C PHE A 249 13.61 2.85 -13.30
N ALA A 250 12.61 3.69 -13.54
CA ALA A 250 11.56 3.39 -14.52
C ALA A 250 12.11 3.46 -15.95
N GLU A 251 12.94 4.47 -16.24
CA GLU A 251 13.65 4.56 -17.52
C GLU A 251 14.67 3.42 -17.67
N ARG A 252 15.36 3.05 -16.59
CA ARG A 252 16.27 1.89 -16.58
C ARG A 252 15.53 0.60 -16.92
N ASP A 253 14.41 0.32 -16.27
CA ASP A 253 13.60 -0.86 -16.53
C ASP A 253 13.12 -0.88 -17.99
N ALA A 254 12.65 0.27 -18.52
CA ALA A 254 12.24 0.40 -19.91
C ALA A 254 13.39 0.16 -20.91
N ARG A 255 14.63 0.51 -20.56
CA ARG A 255 15.82 0.21 -21.38
C ARG A 255 16.36 -1.22 -21.18
N ASN A 256 15.91 -1.93 -20.16
CA ASN A 256 16.39 -3.26 -19.84
C ASN A 256 15.74 -4.29 -20.78
N ARG A 257 16.33 -4.45 -21.97
CA ARG A 257 15.87 -5.40 -23.00
C ARG A 257 15.74 -6.82 -22.48
N GLN A 258 16.62 -7.25 -21.57
CA GLN A 258 16.53 -8.59 -20.99
C GLN A 258 15.28 -8.75 -20.11
N LEU A 259 15.03 -7.79 -19.22
CA LEU A 259 13.81 -7.79 -18.40
C LEU A 259 12.55 -7.74 -19.27
N GLY A 260 12.53 -6.88 -20.28
CA GLY A 260 11.42 -6.77 -21.25
C GLY A 260 11.14 -8.11 -21.94
N SER A 261 12.13 -8.69 -22.61
CA SER A 261 11.95 -9.97 -23.32
C SER A 261 11.56 -11.13 -22.40
N LEU A 262 12.07 -11.16 -21.16
CA LEU A 262 11.68 -12.19 -20.19
C LEU A 262 10.22 -12.04 -19.73
N ALA A 263 9.74 -10.80 -19.56
CA ALA A 263 8.37 -10.51 -19.19
C ALA A 263 7.39 -10.74 -20.36
N GLU A 264 7.77 -10.38 -21.58
CA GLU A 264 6.99 -10.68 -22.79
C GLU A 264 6.84 -12.20 -22.98
N GLN A 265 7.92 -12.97 -22.87
CA GLN A 265 7.85 -14.44 -22.89
C GLN A 265 6.91 -14.97 -21.81
N PHE A 266 6.99 -14.42 -20.60
CA PHE A 266 6.13 -14.81 -19.48
C PHE A 266 4.65 -14.56 -19.77
N VAL A 267 4.29 -13.40 -20.32
CA VAL A 267 2.90 -13.06 -20.69
C VAL A 267 2.43 -13.90 -21.87
N TYR A 268 3.30 -14.15 -22.86
CA TYR A 268 3.00 -15.00 -24.01
C TYR A 268 2.63 -16.43 -23.57
N ASP A 269 3.44 -17.04 -22.71
CA ASP A 269 3.17 -18.38 -22.18
C ASP A 269 1.89 -18.40 -21.33
N LEU A 270 1.66 -17.35 -20.53
CA LEU A 270 0.47 -17.22 -19.70
C LEU A 270 -0.82 -17.15 -20.53
N GLU A 271 -0.82 -16.37 -21.61
CA GLU A 271 -2.00 -16.23 -22.49
C GLU A 271 -2.31 -17.51 -23.26
N ARG A 272 -1.27 -18.21 -23.76
CA ARG A 272 -1.46 -19.51 -24.40
C ARG A 272 -2.07 -20.51 -23.42
N TYR A 273 -1.57 -20.54 -22.19
CA TYR A 273 -2.11 -21.42 -21.15
C TYR A 273 -3.55 -21.04 -20.77
N ARG A 274 -3.89 -19.74 -20.70
CA ARG A 274 -5.27 -19.27 -20.45
C ARG A 274 -6.24 -19.82 -21.51
N LEU A 275 -5.88 -19.70 -22.78
CA LEU A 275 -6.70 -20.19 -23.90
C LEU A 275 -6.82 -21.72 -23.89
N GLN A 276 -5.73 -22.44 -23.60
CA GLN A 276 -5.76 -23.90 -23.47
C GLN A 276 -6.67 -24.37 -22.33
N LEU A 277 -6.64 -23.70 -21.17
CA LEU A 277 -7.55 -24.00 -20.08
C LEU A 277 -9.02 -23.76 -20.44
N ALA A 278 -9.30 -22.78 -21.31
CA ALA A 278 -10.63 -22.53 -21.86
C ALA A 278 -11.04 -23.52 -22.96
N GLY A 279 -10.18 -24.50 -23.31
CA GLY A 279 -10.41 -25.45 -24.40
C GLY A 279 -10.24 -24.85 -25.79
N ARG A 280 -9.57 -23.70 -25.91
CA ARG A 280 -9.32 -22.97 -27.15
C ARG A 280 -7.89 -23.18 -27.65
N ASP A 281 -7.52 -24.44 -27.84
CA ASP A 281 -6.21 -24.81 -28.43
C ASP A 281 -6.01 -24.18 -29.82
N ASP A 282 -7.10 -23.97 -30.56
CA ASP A 282 -7.13 -23.29 -31.85
C ASP A 282 -6.66 -21.84 -31.78
N LEU A 283 -7.05 -21.10 -30.74
CA LEU A 283 -6.60 -19.72 -30.50
C LEU A 283 -5.21 -19.69 -29.85
N ALA A 284 -4.92 -20.63 -28.93
CA ALA A 284 -3.63 -20.71 -28.26
C ALA A 284 -2.46 -20.94 -29.25
N GLN A 285 -2.71 -21.53 -30.40
CA GLN A 285 -1.73 -21.69 -31.49
C GLN A 285 -1.59 -20.43 -32.36
N LYS A 286 -2.55 -19.51 -32.32
CA LYS A 286 -2.56 -18.26 -33.08
C LYS A 286 -1.98 -17.08 -32.32
N VAL A 287 -1.71 -17.20 -31.02
CA VAL A 287 -1.05 -16.14 -30.23
C VAL A 287 0.28 -15.79 -30.88
N VAL A 288 0.54 -14.50 -31.12
CA VAL A 288 1.75 -14.01 -31.79
C VAL A 288 2.55 -13.11 -30.84
N TRP A 289 3.87 -13.31 -30.80
CA TRP A 289 4.78 -12.38 -30.15
C TRP A 289 5.19 -11.28 -31.14
N ALA A 290 4.30 -10.29 -31.28
CA ALA A 290 4.35 -9.28 -32.32
C ALA A 290 5.64 -8.43 -32.32
N SER A 291 6.11 -7.99 -31.15
CA SER A 291 7.35 -7.21 -31.02
C SER A 291 8.59 -7.96 -31.54
N LYS A 292 8.58 -9.29 -31.43
CA LYS A 292 9.67 -10.18 -31.85
C LYS A 292 9.55 -10.63 -33.29
N ASP A 293 8.34 -10.99 -33.74
CA ASP A 293 8.12 -11.67 -35.02
C ASP A 293 7.78 -10.70 -36.16
N ILE A 294 7.22 -9.52 -35.85
CA ILE A 294 6.81 -8.50 -36.84
C ILE A 294 7.64 -7.23 -36.67
N GLY A 295 7.80 -6.76 -35.43
CA GLY A 295 8.56 -5.57 -35.05
C GLY A 295 7.85 -4.70 -34.00
N ASP A 296 8.60 -3.75 -33.42
CA ASP A 296 8.16 -2.87 -32.32
C ASP A 296 7.24 -1.69 -32.78
N GLY A 297 7.03 -1.55 -34.08
CA GLY A 297 6.27 -0.45 -34.68
C GLY A 297 4.74 -0.54 -34.51
N LEU A 298 4.21 -1.64 -33.97
CA LEU A 298 2.76 -1.86 -33.84
C LEU A 298 2.15 -1.20 -32.59
N GLY A 299 2.96 -0.89 -31.58
CA GLY A 299 2.49 -0.27 -30.34
C GLY A 299 1.84 -1.25 -29.36
N PHE A 300 2.12 -2.55 -29.51
CA PHE A 300 1.83 -3.62 -28.57
C PHE A 300 2.84 -4.77 -28.78
N ASP A 301 3.02 -5.62 -27.77
CA ASP A 301 4.02 -6.70 -27.77
C ASP A 301 3.45 -8.06 -28.20
N ILE A 302 2.22 -8.38 -27.79
CA ILE A 302 1.60 -9.69 -27.99
C ILE A 302 0.19 -9.53 -28.57
N LEU A 303 -0.13 -10.33 -29.58
CA LEU A 303 -1.50 -10.51 -30.07
C LEU A 303 -2.07 -11.80 -29.46
N SER A 304 -3.15 -11.66 -28.68
CA SER A 304 -3.94 -12.76 -28.09
C SER A 304 -5.40 -12.63 -28.53
N PHE A 305 -6.28 -13.46 -27.96
CA PHE A 305 -7.69 -13.52 -28.34
C PHE A 305 -8.59 -13.67 -27.11
N ASP A 306 -9.78 -13.12 -27.14
CA ASP A 306 -10.82 -13.42 -26.15
C ASP A 306 -11.34 -14.85 -26.34
N ASP A 307 -11.54 -15.58 -25.24
CA ASP A 307 -11.98 -16.98 -25.31
C ASP A 307 -13.49 -17.15 -25.57
N ALA A 308 -14.28 -16.10 -25.34
CA ALA A 308 -15.73 -16.12 -25.52
C ALA A 308 -16.20 -15.72 -26.92
N ASP A 309 -15.53 -14.76 -27.58
CA ASP A 309 -15.97 -14.20 -28.87
C ASP A 309 -14.90 -14.13 -29.97
N ASP A 310 -13.69 -14.66 -29.73
CA ASP A 310 -12.55 -14.70 -30.65
C ASP A 310 -11.99 -13.32 -31.02
N SER A 311 -12.44 -12.24 -30.36
CA SER A 311 -11.94 -10.89 -30.62
C SER A 311 -10.45 -10.78 -30.31
N GLU A 312 -9.74 -10.00 -31.13
CA GLU A 312 -8.31 -9.77 -30.94
C GLU A 312 -8.04 -8.96 -29.67
N ARG A 313 -6.95 -9.30 -28.99
CA ARG A 313 -6.45 -8.60 -27.81
C ARG A 313 -5.01 -8.18 -28.06
N MET A 314 -4.76 -6.88 -28.04
CA MET A 314 -3.44 -6.29 -28.18
C MET A 314 -2.87 -6.07 -26.79
N LEU A 315 -1.78 -6.76 -26.47
CA LEU A 315 -1.19 -6.76 -25.15
C LEU A 315 0.13 -6.00 -25.17
N GLU A 316 0.20 -4.93 -24.39
CA GLU A 316 1.43 -4.17 -24.12
C GLU A 316 2.00 -4.58 -22.76
N VAL A 317 3.27 -4.99 -22.70
CA VAL A 317 3.89 -5.56 -21.51
C VAL A 317 4.88 -4.59 -20.89
N LYS A 318 4.63 -4.19 -19.64
CA LYS A 318 5.56 -3.34 -18.88
C LYS A 318 6.08 -4.09 -17.67
N ALA A 319 7.39 -4.34 -17.63
CA ALA A 319 8.03 -5.13 -16.59
C ALA A 319 8.77 -4.29 -15.54
N THR A 320 8.87 -4.80 -14.32
CA THR A 320 9.76 -4.26 -13.28
C THR A 320 10.17 -5.36 -12.30
N GLY A 321 11.38 -5.25 -11.76
CA GLY A 321 11.80 -6.03 -10.59
C GLY A 321 11.19 -5.54 -9.27
N LEU A 322 10.48 -4.40 -9.29
CA LEU A 322 9.95 -3.72 -8.12
C LEU A 322 8.47 -4.04 -7.87
N GLY A 323 7.90 -3.42 -6.84
CA GLY A 323 6.50 -3.63 -6.47
C GLY A 323 5.50 -2.92 -7.39
N LYS A 324 4.22 -3.33 -7.29
CA LYS A 324 3.14 -2.92 -8.21
C LYS A 324 2.81 -1.43 -8.29
N PHE A 325 3.29 -0.60 -7.36
CA PHE A 325 3.07 0.85 -7.36
C PHE A 325 4.15 1.61 -8.13
N PHE A 326 5.19 0.92 -8.60
CA PHE A 326 6.34 1.54 -9.24
C PHE A 326 6.00 2.07 -10.65
N PRO A 327 6.37 3.33 -10.97
CA PRO A 327 6.07 3.93 -12.27
C PRO A 327 6.72 3.18 -13.43
N PHE A 328 6.21 3.42 -14.64
CA PHE A 328 6.71 2.82 -15.87
C PHE A 328 6.54 3.80 -17.02
N TYR A 329 7.35 3.61 -18.05
CA TYR A 329 7.30 4.44 -19.24
C TYR A 329 6.37 3.79 -20.27
N VAL A 330 5.65 4.63 -21.00
CA VAL A 330 4.90 4.24 -22.19
C VAL A 330 5.38 5.07 -23.37
N THR A 331 5.43 4.48 -24.56
CA THR A 331 5.85 5.19 -25.77
C THR A 331 4.68 5.93 -26.40
N ALA A 332 4.97 6.93 -27.25
CA ALA A 332 3.94 7.62 -28.02
C ALA A 332 3.19 6.69 -28.99
N ASN A 333 3.78 5.56 -29.37
CA ASN A 333 3.14 4.59 -30.24
C ASN A 333 2.11 3.75 -29.48
N GLU A 334 2.50 3.25 -28.30
CA GLU A 334 1.61 2.52 -27.38
C GLU A 334 0.42 3.38 -26.95
N LEU A 335 0.66 4.66 -26.63
CA LEU A 335 -0.40 5.58 -26.26
C LEU A 335 -1.43 5.72 -27.39
N ARG A 336 -0.98 6.01 -28.62
CA ARG A 336 -1.87 6.12 -29.79
C ARG A 336 -2.61 4.81 -30.07
N CYS A 337 -1.89 3.68 -30.04
CA CYS A 337 -2.50 2.37 -30.21
C CYS A 337 -3.65 2.15 -29.21
N SER A 338 -3.43 2.46 -27.93
CA SER A 338 -4.46 2.33 -26.90
C SER A 338 -5.67 3.25 -27.10
N GLU A 339 -5.48 4.41 -27.75
CA GLU A 339 -6.54 5.37 -28.04
C GLU A 339 -7.33 5.02 -29.31
N ASP A 340 -6.68 4.42 -30.31
CA ASP A 340 -7.29 4.00 -31.57
C ASP A 340 -8.17 2.76 -31.40
N ILE A 341 -7.78 1.83 -30.50
CA ILE A 341 -8.45 0.53 -30.29
C ILE A 341 -8.65 0.19 -28.80
N PRO A 342 -9.31 1.05 -28.00
CA PRO A 342 -9.39 0.90 -26.55
C PRO A 342 -10.04 -0.42 -26.11
N GLU A 343 -11.06 -0.89 -26.81
CA GLU A 343 -11.79 -2.14 -26.48
C GLU A 343 -10.94 -3.41 -26.67
N GLN A 344 -9.81 -3.33 -27.38
CA GLN A 344 -8.92 -4.47 -27.64
C GLN A 344 -7.56 -4.30 -26.95
N PHE A 345 -7.23 -3.09 -26.51
CA PHE A 345 -5.94 -2.78 -25.90
C PHE A 345 -5.89 -3.15 -24.42
N ASN A 346 -4.83 -3.86 -24.03
CA ASN A 346 -4.60 -4.32 -22.68
C ASN A 346 -3.16 -4.05 -22.25
N LEU A 347 -2.97 -3.28 -21.18
CA LEU A 347 -1.67 -3.10 -20.54
C LEU A 347 -1.47 -4.19 -19.48
N PHE A 348 -0.44 -5.02 -19.66
CA PHE A 348 0.01 -6.02 -18.71
C PHE A 348 1.20 -5.47 -17.93
N ARG A 349 0.97 -5.02 -16.68
CA ARG A 349 2.07 -4.61 -15.79
C ARG A 349 2.58 -5.82 -15.03
N VAL A 350 3.75 -6.33 -15.41
CA VAL A 350 4.44 -7.40 -14.70
C VAL A 350 5.39 -6.79 -13.66
N PHE A 351 5.29 -7.23 -12.41
CA PHE A 351 6.06 -6.70 -11.30
C PHE A 351 6.59 -7.84 -10.42
N ASP A 352 7.54 -7.52 -9.53
CA ASP A 352 8.23 -8.49 -8.68
C ASP A 352 8.88 -9.64 -9.49
N PHE A 353 9.34 -9.30 -10.72
CA PHE A 353 9.79 -10.32 -11.69
C PHE A 353 11.02 -11.10 -11.21
N GLY A 354 11.90 -10.46 -10.44
CA GLY A 354 13.09 -11.10 -9.86
C GLY A 354 12.75 -12.22 -8.86
N ARG A 355 11.59 -12.15 -8.19
CA ARG A 355 11.16 -13.13 -7.18
C ARG A 355 10.04 -14.00 -7.71
N THR A 356 8.81 -13.54 -7.55
CA THR A 356 7.56 -14.23 -7.87
C THR A 356 6.75 -13.32 -8.78
N PRO A 357 6.90 -13.43 -10.11
CA PRO A 357 6.27 -12.53 -11.05
C PRO A 357 4.76 -12.57 -10.89
N ARG A 358 4.20 -11.39 -10.70
CA ARG A 358 2.76 -11.12 -10.65
C ARG A 358 2.45 -10.03 -11.64
N LEU A 359 1.20 -9.92 -12.05
CA LEU A 359 0.76 -8.87 -12.94
C LEU A 359 -0.61 -8.32 -12.57
N TYR A 360 -0.86 -7.09 -12.99
CA TYR A 360 -2.22 -6.56 -13.10
C TYR A 360 -2.46 -6.13 -14.55
N ILE A 361 -3.73 -6.09 -14.94
CA ILE A 361 -4.16 -5.74 -16.29
C ILE A 361 -4.97 -4.45 -16.23
N LEU A 362 -4.65 -3.50 -17.10
CA LEU A 362 -5.50 -2.34 -17.37
C LEU A 362 -6.06 -2.47 -18.79
N HIS A 363 -7.36 -2.21 -18.95
CA HIS A 363 -8.07 -2.37 -20.22
C HIS A 363 -8.61 -1.01 -20.68
N GLY A 364 -8.36 -0.64 -21.94
CA GLY A 364 -8.76 0.66 -22.50
C GLY A 364 -7.61 1.61 -22.84
N ALA A 365 -7.98 2.85 -23.13
CA ALA A 365 -7.05 3.92 -23.49
C ALA A 365 -6.17 4.35 -22.31
N LEU A 366 -4.85 4.35 -22.50
CA LEU A 366 -3.89 4.71 -21.46
C LEU A 366 -4.08 6.14 -20.94
N SER A 367 -4.55 7.07 -21.77
CA SER A 367 -4.86 8.46 -21.37
C SER A 367 -6.01 8.58 -20.37
N GLN A 368 -6.86 7.56 -20.24
CA GLN A 368 -7.95 7.51 -19.26
C GLN A 368 -7.56 6.71 -18.00
N LEU A 369 -6.66 5.74 -18.17
CA LEU A 369 -6.27 4.78 -17.12
C LEU A 369 -5.08 5.27 -16.29
N CYS A 370 -4.17 6.03 -16.90
CA CYS A 370 -2.92 6.45 -16.31
C CYS A 370 -2.82 7.98 -16.21
N GLN A 371 -2.09 8.45 -15.20
CA GLN A 371 -1.56 9.82 -15.22
C GLN A 371 -0.27 9.82 -16.05
N LEU A 372 -0.24 10.60 -17.12
CA LEU A 372 0.87 10.63 -18.07
C LEU A 372 1.61 11.97 -17.95
N ASP A 373 2.91 11.89 -17.70
CA ASP A 373 3.82 13.03 -17.73
C ASP A 373 4.71 12.95 -18.98
N PRO A 374 4.90 14.05 -19.72
CA PRO A 374 5.74 14.04 -20.91
C PRO A 374 7.23 13.93 -20.53
N VAL A 375 7.93 12.96 -21.12
CA VAL A 375 9.35 12.72 -20.85
C VAL A 375 10.24 13.18 -22.02
N LEU A 376 9.89 12.80 -23.25
CA LEU A 376 10.66 13.09 -24.45
C LEU A 376 9.76 13.65 -25.55
N TYR A 377 10.25 14.67 -26.24
CA TYR A 377 9.59 15.29 -27.38
C TYR A 377 10.43 15.12 -28.63
N ARG A 378 9.77 14.79 -29.75
CA ARG A 378 10.37 14.82 -31.08
C ARG A 378 10.11 16.18 -31.72
N ALA A 379 11.15 16.86 -32.18
CA ALA A 379 11.05 18.14 -32.88
C ALA A 379 11.42 18.00 -34.37
N VAL A 380 10.77 18.80 -35.21
CA VAL A 380 11.09 19.02 -36.63
C VAL A 380 11.07 20.53 -36.89
N ILE A 381 11.79 21.00 -37.92
CA ILE A 381 11.88 22.43 -38.29
C ILE A 381 11.06 22.68 -39.55
#